data_AF-A0A1E3GX79-F1
#
_entry.id   AF-A0A1E3GX79-F1
#
_cell.length_a   1.000
_cell.length_b   1.000
_cell.length_c   1.000
_cell.angle_alpha   90.00
_cell.angle_beta   90.00
_cell.angle_gamma   90.00
#
_symmetry.space_group_name_H-M   'P 1'
#
loop_
_entity.id
_entity.type
_entity.pdbx_description
1 polymer ?
#
loop_
_entity_poly.entity_id
_entity_poly.type
_entity_poly.pdbx_seq_one_letter_code
_entity_poly.pdbx_strand_id
1 'polypeptide(L)'
;MRTERFVTRAATQQMTIGGMRATVHAYQTPFDPLQHIVAVFGDVGSGEDVFCRIHREQPAHDLFGRGTGGSWVETAVAAIRDKADGRGILMFLRNPVADELLEPKQAPAPMGDGKDGEGHGSAVLRMNRWREVGVGAQILRDLGVQSIAVLASLERQYVGLGGFGIEISRTVKLD
;
A
#
# COMPACT_ATOMS: atom_id res chain seq x y z
N MET A 1 17.30 -16.26 -10.31
CA MET A 1 16.51 -16.47 -9.08
C MET A 1 15.05 -16.39 -9.47
N ARG A 2 14.30 -17.49 -9.37
CA ARG A 2 12.91 -17.58 -9.86
C ARG A 2 12.02 -16.90 -8.82
N THR A 3 11.52 -15.69 -9.07
CA THR A 3 10.59 -15.04 -8.13
C THR A 3 9.27 -15.80 -8.21
N GLU A 4 8.97 -16.60 -7.19
CA GLU A 4 7.66 -17.24 -7.07
C GLU A 4 6.59 -16.17 -6.92
N ARG A 5 5.50 -16.32 -7.70
CA ARG A 5 4.36 -15.41 -7.70
C ARG A 5 3.26 -16.01 -6.84
N PHE A 6 2.89 -15.31 -5.78
CA PHE A 6 1.92 -15.77 -4.78
C PHE A 6 0.64 -14.95 -4.73
N VAL A 7 0.48 -13.95 -5.61
CA VAL A 7 -0.75 -13.14 -5.69
C VAL A 7 -1.54 -13.44 -6.97
N THR A 8 -2.84 -13.62 -6.81
CA THR A 8 -3.79 -13.86 -7.92
C THR A 8 -5.00 -12.93 -7.80
N ARG A 9 -5.50 -12.44 -8.95
CA ARG A 9 -6.76 -11.68 -9.00
C ARG A 9 -7.94 -12.64 -8.82
N ALA A 10 -8.69 -12.46 -7.74
CA ALA A 10 -9.88 -13.25 -7.43
C ALA A 10 -11.16 -12.68 -8.08
N ALA A 11 -11.25 -11.36 -8.17
CA ALA A 11 -12.40 -10.67 -8.75
C ALA A 11 -11.98 -9.33 -9.37
N THR A 12 -12.80 -8.82 -10.30
CA THR A 12 -12.62 -7.51 -10.93
C THR A 12 -13.97 -6.86 -11.18
N GLN A 13 -14.10 -5.57 -10.88
CA GLN A 13 -15.33 -4.80 -11.10
C GLN A 13 -15.03 -3.34 -11.43
N GLN A 14 -15.88 -2.71 -12.25
CA GLN A 14 -15.87 -1.27 -12.46
C GLN A 14 -16.63 -0.55 -11.36
N MET A 15 -16.05 0.47 -10.75
CA MET A 15 -16.66 1.28 -9.69
C MET A 15 -16.35 2.75 -9.84
N THR A 16 -17.13 3.60 -9.18
CA THR A 16 -16.82 5.03 -9.01
C THR A 16 -16.28 5.25 -7.60
N ILE A 17 -15.07 5.78 -7.47
CA ILE A 17 -14.38 6.06 -6.20
C ILE A 17 -13.95 7.53 -6.21
N GLY A 18 -14.40 8.31 -5.23
CA GLY A 18 -14.07 9.75 -5.15
C GLY A 18 -14.47 10.55 -6.41
N GLY A 19 -15.54 10.13 -7.10
CA GLY A 19 -16.01 10.74 -8.34
C GLY A 19 -15.27 10.29 -9.61
N MET A 20 -14.28 9.40 -9.50
CA MET A 20 -13.55 8.85 -10.64
C MET A 20 -13.90 7.39 -10.91
N ARG A 21 -13.95 7.00 -12.19
CA ARG A 21 -14.07 5.59 -12.57
C ARG A 21 -12.77 4.85 -12.28
N ALA A 22 -12.89 3.66 -11.70
CA ALA A 22 -11.76 2.77 -11.42
C ALA A 22 -12.11 1.33 -11.74
N THR A 23 -11.10 0.57 -12.16
CA THR A 23 -11.13 -0.89 -12.16
C THR A 23 -10.66 -1.38 -10.80
N VAL A 24 -11.53 -2.04 -10.05
CA VAL A 24 -11.26 -2.54 -8.72
C VAL A 24 -11.00 -4.04 -8.78
N HIS A 25 -9.91 -4.48 -8.18
CA HIS A 25 -9.48 -5.87 -8.11
C HIS A 25 -9.45 -6.34 -6.65
N ALA A 26 -9.89 -7.57 -6.44
CA ALA A 26 -9.58 -8.32 -5.22
C ALA A 26 -8.38 -9.24 -5.50
N TYR A 27 -7.34 -9.15 -4.67
CA TYR A 27 -6.16 -10.00 -4.74
C TYR A 27 -6.11 -10.92 -3.52
N GLN A 28 -5.68 -12.16 -3.72
CA GLN A 28 -5.53 -13.14 -2.64
C GLN A 28 -4.17 -13.82 -2.72
N THR A 29 -3.75 -14.42 -1.60
CA THR A 29 -2.59 -15.30 -1.52
C THR A 29 -3.04 -16.74 -1.26
N PRO A 30 -2.20 -17.77 -1.52
CA PRO A 30 -2.53 -19.14 -1.14
C PRO A 30 -2.35 -19.41 0.37
N PHE A 31 -1.81 -18.45 1.12
CA PHE A 31 -1.40 -18.66 2.52
C PHE A 31 -2.48 -18.26 3.52
N ASP A 32 -3.41 -17.40 3.12
CA ASP A 32 -4.45 -16.88 4.00
C ASP A 32 -5.71 -16.50 3.19
N PRO A 33 -6.89 -16.49 3.82
CA PRO A 33 -8.16 -16.17 3.14
C PRO A 33 -8.40 -14.66 2.98
N LEU A 34 -7.46 -13.80 3.40
CA LEU A 34 -7.62 -12.36 3.34
C LEU A 34 -7.46 -11.88 1.89
N GLN A 35 -8.35 -11.00 1.47
CA GLN A 35 -8.31 -10.42 0.12
C GLN A 35 -7.96 -8.95 0.19
N HIS A 36 -6.88 -8.54 -0.45
CA HIS A 36 -6.49 -7.13 -0.57
C HIS A 36 -7.25 -6.47 -1.73
N ILE A 37 -7.61 -5.20 -1.57
CA ILE A 37 -8.40 -4.47 -2.56
C ILE A 37 -7.52 -3.44 -3.24
N VAL A 38 -7.54 -3.42 -4.57
CA VAL A 38 -6.74 -2.47 -5.35
C VAL A 38 -7.61 -1.81 -6.40
N ALA A 39 -7.68 -0.49 -6.38
CA ALA A 39 -8.37 0.32 -7.38
C ALA A 39 -7.34 0.93 -8.34
N VAL A 40 -7.56 0.72 -9.64
CA VAL A 40 -6.73 1.24 -10.73
C VAL A 40 -7.53 2.29 -11.48
N PHE A 41 -6.99 3.50 -11.54
CA PHE A 41 -7.55 4.65 -12.24
C PHE A 41 -6.77 4.86 -13.54
N GLY A 42 -7.50 5.00 -14.65
CA GLY A 42 -6.90 5.14 -15.98
C GLY A 42 -6.11 3.90 -16.43
N ASP A 43 -5.18 4.12 -17.37
CA ASP A 43 -4.25 3.11 -17.86
C ASP A 43 -2.87 3.29 -17.21
N VAL A 44 -2.30 2.21 -16.69
CA VAL A 44 -0.96 2.18 -16.09
C VAL A 44 0.14 2.24 -17.15
N GLY A 45 -0.16 2.00 -18.43
CA GLY A 45 0.74 2.24 -19.57
C GLY A 45 2.07 1.50 -19.45
N SER A 46 3.20 2.23 -19.54
CA SER A 46 4.55 1.67 -19.38
C SER A 46 4.84 1.11 -17.98
N GLY A 47 3.99 1.40 -17.00
CA GLY A 47 4.19 1.04 -15.60
C GLY A 47 5.19 1.93 -14.86
N GLU A 48 5.71 2.98 -15.48
CA GLU A 48 6.67 3.89 -14.87
C GLU A 48 5.97 5.09 -14.22
N ASP A 49 6.51 5.54 -13.09
CA ASP A 49 6.09 6.73 -12.36
C ASP A 49 4.58 6.78 -12.07
N VAL A 50 3.99 5.62 -11.75
CA VAL A 50 2.55 5.50 -11.48
C VAL A 50 2.25 6.08 -10.11
N PHE A 51 1.30 7.02 -10.00
CA PHE A 51 0.84 7.50 -8.70
C PHE A 51 0.25 6.34 -7.90
N CYS A 52 0.78 6.07 -6.73
CA CYS A 52 0.36 4.94 -5.93
C CYS A 52 0.21 5.31 -4.45
N ARG A 53 -0.98 5.10 -3.89
CA ARG A 53 -1.21 5.10 -2.45
C ARG A 53 -1.25 3.65 -1.97
N ILE A 54 -0.29 3.27 -1.13
CA ILE A 54 -0.34 2.01 -0.40
C ILE A 54 -0.85 2.31 1.02
N HIS A 55 -2.06 1.84 1.32
CA HIS A 55 -2.71 2.01 2.61
C HIS A 55 -2.87 0.65 3.28
N ARG A 56 -2.31 0.51 4.48
CA ARG A 56 -2.58 -0.64 5.35
C ARG A 56 -3.88 -0.36 6.09
N GLU A 57 -4.77 -1.35 6.12
CA GLU A 57 -6.03 -1.28 6.85
C GLU A 57 -5.81 -0.97 8.33
N GLN A 58 -6.48 0.08 8.80
CA GLN A 58 -6.55 0.52 10.19
C GLN A 58 -8.03 0.77 10.51
N PRO A 59 -8.84 -0.29 10.74
CA PRO A 59 -10.29 -0.21 10.79
C PRO A 59 -10.83 0.87 11.73
N ALA A 60 -10.19 1.09 12.88
CA ALA A 60 -10.61 2.12 13.82
C ALA A 60 -10.52 3.53 13.20
N HIS A 61 -9.41 3.81 12.52
CA HIS A 61 -9.18 5.11 11.88
C HIS A 61 -9.94 5.24 10.55
N ASP A 62 -10.00 4.17 9.75
CA ASP A 62 -10.61 4.17 8.43
C ASP A 62 -12.13 4.33 8.50
N LEU A 63 -12.78 3.76 9.53
CA LEU A 63 -14.24 3.79 9.69
C LEU A 63 -14.72 4.88 10.66
N PHE A 64 -14.02 5.08 11.78
CA PHE A 64 -14.46 6.00 12.85
C PHE A 64 -13.60 7.26 12.97
N GLY A 65 -12.33 7.21 12.59
CA GLY A 65 -11.34 8.27 12.84
C GLY A 65 -11.36 9.46 11.87
N ARG A 66 -12.51 9.80 11.27
CA ARG A 66 -12.59 10.96 10.36
C ARG A 66 -12.48 12.27 11.17
N GLY A 67 -11.35 12.96 11.02
CA GLY A 67 -11.17 14.34 11.52
C GLY A 67 -11.90 15.37 10.65
N THR A 68 -11.53 16.66 10.77
CA THR A 68 -12.09 17.74 9.92
C THR A 68 -11.59 17.71 8.48
N GLY A 69 -10.54 16.93 8.20
CA GLY A 69 -10.01 16.70 6.84
C GLY A 69 -10.72 15.56 6.09
N GLY A 70 -10.47 15.47 4.78
CA GLY A 70 -10.94 14.36 3.96
C GLY A 70 -10.33 13.02 4.36
N SER A 71 -10.98 11.92 4.01
CA SER A 71 -10.44 10.56 4.15
C SER A 71 -9.23 10.33 3.26
N TRP A 72 -8.41 9.34 3.59
CA TRP A 72 -7.22 8.99 2.80
C TRP A 72 -7.57 8.68 1.33
N VAL A 73 -8.75 8.11 1.07
CA VAL A 73 -9.26 7.84 -0.27
C VAL A 73 -9.52 9.16 -1.00
N GLU A 74 -10.25 10.09 -0.38
CA GLU A 74 -10.59 11.37 -1.00
C GLU A 74 -9.34 12.18 -1.35
N THR A 75 -8.38 12.28 -0.43
CA THR A 75 -7.12 13.01 -0.67
C THR A 75 -6.28 12.34 -1.76
N ALA A 76 -6.20 11.01 -1.78
CA ALA A 76 -5.42 10.30 -2.79
C ALA A 76 -6.08 10.34 -4.18
N VAL A 77 -7.41 10.21 -4.26
CA VAL A 77 -8.16 10.37 -5.53
C VAL A 77 -8.00 11.78 -6.07
N ALA A 78 -8.09 12.82 -5.21
CA ALA A 78 -7.85 14.20 -5.64
C ALA A 78 -6.44 14.36 -6.21
N ALA A 79 -5.41 13.84 -5.55
CA ALA A 79 -4.04 13.89 -6.07
C ALA A 79 -3.88 13.16 -7.42
N ILE A 80 -4.49 11.98 -7.58
CA ILE A 80 -4.47 11.23 -8.85
C ILE A 80 -5.17 12.02 -9.97
N ARG A 81 -6.33 12.61 -9.66
CA ARG A 81 -7.10 13.43 -10.61
C ARG A 81 -6.33 14.67 -11.04
N ASP A 82 -5.82 15.42 -10.07
CA ASP A 82 -5.39 16.80 -10.27
C ASP A 82 -3.89 16.89 -10.63
N LYS A 83 -3.09 15.86 -10.31
CA LYS A 83 -1.62 15.87 -10.50
C LYS A 83 -1.09 14.72 -11.37
N ALA A 84 -1.94 13.78 -11.78
CA ALA A 84 -1.53 12.60 -12.55
C ALA A 84 -2.48 12.27 -13.71
N ASP A 85 -3.26 13.25 -14.20
CA ASP A 85 -4.20 13.10 -15.31
C ASP A 85 -5.14 11.89 -15.16
N GLY A 86 -5.51 11.56 -13.93
CA GLY A 86 -6.37 10.45 -13.58
C GLY A 86 -5.73 9.06 -13.64
N ARG A 87 -4.40 8.97 -13.79
CA ARG A 87 -3.63 7.72 -13.80
C ARG A 87 -3.08 7.42 -12.40
N GLY A 88 -3.51 6.32 -11.79
CA GLY A 88 -2.98 5.93 -10.50
C GLY A 88 -3.59 4.69 -9.88
N ILE A 89 -3.08 4.32 -8.71
CA ILE A 89 -3.45 3.11 -7.97
C ILE A 89 -3.70 3.47 -6.51
N LEU A 90 -4.82 2.99 -5.96
CA LEU A 90 -5.04 2.92 -4.52
C LEU A 90 -5.01 1.45 -4.10
N MET A 91 -4.13 1.10 -3.19
CA MET A 91 -3.96 -0.25 -2.67
C MET A 91 -4.35 -0.28 -1.19
N PHE A 92 -5.40 -1.02 -0.87
CA PHE A 92 -5.86 -1.29 0.48
C PHE A 92 -5.39 -2.69 0.91
N LEU A 93 -4.24 -2.72 1.59
CA LEU A 93 -3.70 -3.94 2.17
C LEU A 93 -4.42 -4.23 3.47
N ARG A 94 -5.38 -5.15 3.38
CA ARG A 94 -6.12 -5.65 4.53
C ARG A 94 -5.23 -6.20 5.64
N ASN A 95 -5.71 -6.04 6.86
CA ASN A 95 -5.04 -6.40 8.10
C ASN A 95 -6.00 -7.27 8.93
N PRO A 96 -5.64 -8.51 9.29
CA PRO A 96 -6.54 -9.41 10.01
C PRO A 96 -6.76 -9.00 11.47
N VAL A 97 -5.98 -8.04 11.98
CA VAL A 97 -6.03 -7.55 13.38
C VAL A 97 -6.08 -6.03 13.42
N ALA A 98 -6.79 -5.46 14.40
CA ALA A 98 -6.78 -4.02 14.65
C ALA A 98 -5.57 -3.62 15.52
N ASP A 99 -4.36 -3.88 15.01
CA ASP A 99 -3.12 -3.66 15.76
C ASP A 99 -2.83 -2.18 16.04
N GLU A 100 -3.52 -1.25 15.38
CA GLU A 100 -3.46 0.18 15.72
C GLU A 100 -4.00 0.53 17.11
N LEU A 101 -4.77 -0.36 17.74
CA LEU A 101 -5.34 -0.19 19.09
C LEU A 101 -4.53 -0.89 20.19
N LEU A 102 -3.48 -1.63 19.82
CA LEU A 102 -2.63 -2.37 20.76
C LEU A 102 -1.38 -1.51 21.07
N GLU A 103 -1.30 -0.90 22.25
CA GLU A 103 -0.21 0.04 22.60
C GLU A 103 1.17 -0.63 22.88
N PRO A 104 2.32 0.09 22.72
CA PRO A 104 2.52 1.33 21.98
C PRO A 104 3.55 1.22 20.83
N LYS A 105 3.28 2.04 19.82
CA LYS A 105 4.14 2.46 18.70
C LYS A 105 5.62 2.54 19.06
N GLN A 106 6.41 1.51 18.76
CA GLN A 106 7.80 1.76 18.43
C GLN A 106 7.80 2.41 17.05
N ALA A 107 8.09 3.71 17.02
CA ALA A 107 8.53 4.41 15.82
C ALA A 107 9.55 3.53 15.07
N PRO A 108 9.69 3.63 13.73
CA PRO A 108 10.82 3.00 13.07
C PRO A 108 12.08 3.54 13.75
N ALA A 109 12.73 2.71 14.56
CA ALA A 109 14.07 3.02 15.02
C ALA A 109 14.89 3.20 13.74
N PRO A 110 15.65 4.31 13.61
CA PRO A 110 16.71 4.34 12.62
C PRO A 110 17.54 3.07 12.84
N MET A 111 17.95 2.40 11.75
CA MET A 111 18.97 1.36 11.86
C MET A 111 20.23 2.01 12.46
N GLY A 112 20.34 1.94 13.78
CA GLY A 112 21.56 2.14 14.52
C GLY A 112 22.17 0.76 14.70
N ASP A 113 23.35 0.58 14.12
CA ASP A 113 24.16 -0.61 14.36
C ASP A 113 24.35 -0.82 15.87
N GLY A 114 23.97 -2.01 16.32
CA GLY A 114 24.52 -2.59 17.53
C GLY A 114 23.73 -2.35 18.82
N LYS A 115 23.47 -3.50 19.45
CA LYS A 115 23.33 -3.76 20.88
C LYS A 115 21.91 -3.77 21.48
N ASP A 116 21.62 -4.98 21.95
CA ASP A 116 20.87 -5.34 23.16
C ASP A 116 19.34 -5.36 23.07
N GLY A 117 18.83 -6.57 22.77
CA GLY A 117 17.51 -7.03 23.22
C GLY A 117 16.34 -6.79 22.28
N GLU A 118 16.32 -7.43 21.11
CA GLU A 118 15.07 -7.55 20.34
C GLU A 118 14.07 -8.47 21.09
N GLY A 119 13.09 -7.88 21.78
CA GLY A 119 11.98 -8.64 22.34
C GLY A 119 11.16 -9.33 21.25
N HIS A 120 10.62 -10.53 21.51
CA HIS A 120 9.87 -11.32 20.53
C HIS A 120 8.76 -10.56 19.78
N GLY A 121 8.12 -9.56 20.41
CA GLY A 121 7.07 -8.74 19.78
C GLY A 121 7.55 -7.86 18.62
N SER A 122 8.76 -7.29 18.68
CA SER A 122 9.28 -6.42 17.61
C SER A 122 9.64 -7.22 16.34
N ALA A 123 10.11 -8.46 16.51
CA ALA A 123 10.41 -9.37 15.41
C ALA A 123 9.14 -9.80 14.65
N VAL A 124 8.04 -10.11 15.36
CA VAL A 124 6.76 -10.48 14.74
C VAL A 124 6.17 -9.31 13.94
N LEU A 125 6.16 -8.10 14.52
CA LEU A 125 5.66 -6.90 13.83
C LEU A 125 6.48 -6.58 12.57
N ARG A 126 7.80 -6.75 12.63
CA ARG A 126 8.68 -6.62 11.47
C ARG A 126 8.31 -7.65 10.41
N MET A 127 8.20 -8.93 10.76
CA MET A 127 7.86 -9.98 9.80
C MET A 127 6.51 -9.75 9.11
N ASN A 128 5.50 -9.25 9.83
CA ASN A 128 4.21 -8.88 9.22
C ASN A 128 4.35 -7.72 8.23
N ARG A 129 5.09 -6.65 8.58
CA ARG A 129 5.37 -5.54 7.66
C ARG A 129 6.10 -5.99 6.40
N TRP A 130 7.10 -6.86 6.53
CA TRP A 130 7.83 -7.41 5.39
C TRP A 130 6.93 -8.23 4.46
N ARG A 131 5.99 -9.00 5.01
CA ARG A 131 5.00 -9.74 4.20
C ARG A 131 4.08 -8.80 3.44
N GLU A 132 3.58 -7.75 4.09
CA GLU A 132 2.71 -6.75 3.44
C GLU A 132 3.43 -6.03 2.29
N VAL A 133 4.68 -5.63 2.49
CA VAL A 133 5.51 -5.05 1.42
C VAL A 133 5.67 -6.03 0.25
N GLY A 134 5.92 -7.31 0.54
CA GLY A 134 6.06 -8.35 -0.48
C GLY A 134 4.77 -8.62 -1.27
N VAL A 135 3.61 -8.59 -0.61
CA VAL A 135 2.30 -8.71 -1.28
C VAL A 135 2.04 -7.49 -2.16
N GLY A 136 2.21 -6.28 -1.62
CA GLY A 136 2.02 -5.04 -2.38
C GLY A 136 2.90 -4.97 -3.62
N ALA A 137 4.18 -5.34 -3.49
CA ALA A 137 5.10 -5.37 -4.63
C ALA A 137 4.68 -6.36 -5.71
N GLN A 138 4.23 -7.56 -5.33
CA GLN A 138 3.76 -8.55 -6.29
C GLN A 138 2.47 -8.12 -7.00
N ILE A 139 1.58 -7.41 -6.29
CA ILE A 139 0.38 -6.84 -6.92
C ILE A 139 0.78 -5.77 -7.94
N LEU A 140 1.71 -4.87 -7.60
CA LEU A 140 2.22 -3.85 -8.52
C LEU A 140 2.83 -4.49 -9.78
N ARG A 141 3.63 -5.56 -9.62
CA ARG A 141 4.16 -6.31 -10.76
C ARG A 141 3.10 -6.96 -11.62
N ASP A 142 2.05 -7.53 -11.02
CA ASP A 142 0.94 -8.09 -11.78
C ASP A 142 0.17 -7.01 -12.56
N LEU A 143 0.14 -5.78 -12.04
CA LEU A 143 -0.40 -4.62 -12.75
C LEU A 143 0.57 -4.08 -13.82
N GLY A 144 1.76 -4.66 -14.00
CA GLY A 144 2.76 -4.19 -14.95
C GLY A 144 3.52 -2.95 -14.49
N VAL A 145 3.42 -2.58 -13.21
CA VAL A 145 4.11 -1.42 -12.64
C VAL A 145 5.59 -1.74 -12.41
N GLN A 146 6.45 -0.79 -12.77
CA GLN A 146 7.90 -0.82 -12.62
C GLN A 146 8.37 0.21 -11.60
N SER A 147 7.75 1.39 -11.58
CA SER A 147 8.05 2.43 -10.60
C SER A 147 6.80 3.21 -10.17
N ILE A 148 6.82 3.69 -8.93
CA ILE A 148 5.70 4.42 -8.32
C ILE A 148 6.11 5.78 -7.78
N ALA A 149 5.25 6.77 -8.04
CA ALA A 149 5.21 8.03 -7.31
C ALA A 149 4.32 7.83 -6.09
N VAL A 150 4.93 7.65 -4.92
CA VAL A 150 4.22 7.27 -3.69
C VAL A 150 3.42 8.45 -3.14
N LEU A 151 2.11 8.27 -2.95
CA LEU A 151 1.23 9.25 -2.31
C LEU A 151 1.27 9.07 -0.79
N ALA A 152 1.89 10.00 -0.06
CA ALA A 152 2.07 9.88 1.40
C ALA A 152 1.75 11.20 2.13
N SER A 153 1.10 11.12 3.30
CA SER A 153 0.84 12.30 4.15
C SER A 153 2.04 12.66 5.05
N LEU A 154 2.87 11.66 5.34
CA LEU A 154 4.16 11.77 6.03
C LEU A 154 5.21 11.03 5.23
N GLU A 155 6.48 11.36 5.38
CA GLU A 155 7.56 10.59 4.77
C GLU A 155 7.47 9.13 5.25
N ARG A 156 7.13 8.23 4.33
CA ARG A 156 7.09 6.79 4.57
C ARG A 156 8.20 6.13 3.78
N GLN A 157 9.08 5.42 4.48
CA GLN A 157 10.04 4.54 3.83
C GLN A 157 9.38 3.20 3.56
N TYR A 158 9.13 2.89 2.28
CA TYR A 158 8.74 1.55 1.85
C TYR A 158 10.01 0.72 1.62
N VAL A 159 10.65 0.32 2.72
CA VAL A 159 11.85 -0.52 2.68
C VAL A 159 11.45 -1.89 2.13
N GLY A 160 12.12 -2.32 1.06
CA GLY A 160 11.96 -3.66 0.49
C GLY A 160 11.31 -3.73 -0.89
N LEU A 161 10.58 -2.69 -1.35
CA LEU A 161 9.97 -2.69 -2.70
C LEU A 161 11.01 -2.91 -3.82
N GLY A 162 12.19 -2.30 -3.69
CA GLY A 162 13.28 -2.48 -4.66
C GLY A 162 13.76 -3.93 -4.76
N GLY A 163 13.71 -4.70 -3.67
CA GLY A 163 14.03 -6.14 -3.69
C GLY A 163 13.05 -6.98 -4.51
N PHE A 164 11.86 -6.44 -4.79
CA PHE A 164 10.86 -7.05 -5.65
C PHE A 164 10.86 -6.47 -7.07
N GLY A 165 11.77 -5.53 -7.39
CA GLY A 165 11.85 -4.89 -8.71
C GLY A 165 10.85 -3.75 -8.91
N ILE A 166 10.36 -3.14 -7.82
CA ILE A 166 9.56 -1.92 -7.88
C ILE A 166 10.37 -0.74 -7.36
N GLU A 167 10.60 0.26 -8.20
CA GLU A 167 11.29 1.50 -7.83
C GLU A 167 10.31 2.53 -7.23
N ILE A 168 10.77 3.30 -6.25
CA ILE A 168 10.05 4.49 -5.78
C ILE A 168 10.69 5.69 -6.47
N SER A 169 10.03 6.25 -7.48
CA SER A 169 10.56 7.36 -8.28
C SER A 169 10.58 8.67 -7.50
N ARG A 170 9.52 8.93 -6.74
CA ARG A 170 9.38 10.09 -5.85
C ARG A 170 8.30 9.87 -4.79
N THR A 171 8.29 10.74 -3.79
CA THR A 171 7.17 10.87 -2.84
C THR A 171 6.37 12.12 -3.20
N VAL A 172 5.07 11.96 -3.37
CA VAL A 172 4.10 13.05 -3.55
C VAL A 172 3.40 13.25 -2.21
N LYS A 173 3.63 14.41 -1.60
CA LYS A 173 3.00 14.76 -0.34
C LYS A 173 1.51 15.02 -0.57
N LEU A 174 0.69 14.41 0.27
CA LEU A 174 -0.74 14.68 0.37
C LEU A 174 -0.96 15.74 1.46
N ASP A 175 -1.82 16.71 1.14
CA ASP A 175 -2.22 17.80 2.03
C ASP A 175 -3.24 17.34 3.08
#